data_AF-A0A923YZZ6-F1
#
_entry.id   AF-A0A923YZZ6-F1
#
_cell.length_a   1.000
_cell.length_b   1.000
_cell.length_c   1.000
_cell.angle_alpha   90.00
_cell.angle_beta   90.00
_cell.angle_gamma   90.00
#
_symmetry.space_group_name_H-M   'P 1'
#
loop_
_entity.id
_entity.type
_entity.pdbx_description
1 polymer ?
#
loop_
_entity_poly.entity_id
_entity_poly.type
_entity_poly.pdbx_seq_one_letter_code
_entity_poly.pdbx_strand_id
1 'polypeptide(L)'
;MKNLYITLSFGLISCALFAQNKNTKVADKLFNQYEYVAATKEYLKLVENKKADAYVYKQLADTYYNIFNSAEAVKYYAKATESKQDAETYFRYSQMLKANGNYAAANV
;
A
#
# COMPACT_ATOMS: atom_id res chain seq x y z
N MET A 1 37.76 -40.37 -13.72
CA MET A 1 37.06 -40.01 -12.47
C MET A 1 35.63 -39.66 -12.83
N LYS A 2 34.64 -40.38 -12.26
CA LYS A 2 33.23 -40.30 -12.64
C LYS A 2 32.63 -38.95 -12.20
N ASN A 3 31.88 -38.37 -13.13
CA ASN A 3 31.21 -37.08 -13.00
C ASN A 3 30.24 -37.06 -11.81
N LEU A 4 30.48 -36.16 -10.85
CA LEU A 4 29.61 -35.91 -9.72
C LEU A 4 28.56 -34.85 -10.11
N TYR A 5 27.46 -35.29 -10.71
CA TYR A 5 26.29 -34.43 -10.96
C TYR A 5 25.11 -34.95 -10.16
N ILE A 6 24.87 -34.38 -8.97
CA ILE A 6 23.54 -34.37 -8.36
C ILE A 6 23.32 -32.98 -7.77
N THR A 7 22.89 -32.09 -8.67
CA THR A 7 21.80 -31.13 -8.53
C THR A 7 21.67 -30.41 -7.18
N LEU A 8 22.21 -29.20 -7.13
CA LEU A 8 21.80 -28.14 -6.21
C LEU A 8 20.32 -27.82 -6.48
N SER A 9 19.43 -28.48 -5.75
CA SER A 9 17.99 -28.23 -5.81
C SER A 9 17.73 -26.76 -5.45
N PHE A 10 17.35 -25.99 -6.46
CA PHE A 10 16.97 -24.59 -6.38
C PHE A 10 15.95 -24.38 -5.25
N GLY A 11 16.42 -23.80 -4.15
CA GLY A 11 15.56 -23.10 -3.22
C GLY A 11 14.95 -21.87 -3.90
N LEU A 12 13.81 -21.44 -3.36
CA LEU A 12 13.04 -20.24 -3.70
C LEU A 12 11.95 -20.42 -4.78
N ILE A 13 11.04 -21.36 -4.54
CA ILE A 13 9.63 -21.13 -4.90
C ILE A 13 8.99 -20.34 -3.75
N SER A 14 9.24 -19.04 -3.74
CA SER A 14 8.25 -18.09 -3.25
C SER A 14 8.34 -16.89 -4.18
N CYS A 15 7.68 -17.02 -5.32
CA CYS A 15 7.29 -15.87 -6.10
C CYS A 15 6.33 -15.05 -5.23
N ALA A 16 6.87 -14.24 -4.32
CA ALA A 16 6.18 -13.05 -3.88
C ALA A 16 5.94 -12.27 -5.17
N LEU A 17 4.70 -12.33 -5.65
CA LEU A 17 4.20 -11.55 -6.75
C LEU A 17 4.25 -10.09 -6.32
N PHE A 18 5.45 -9.50 -6.27
CA PHE A 18 5.60 -8.07 -6.30
C PHE A 18 5.10 -7.68 -7.68
N ALA A 19 3.81 -7.38 -7.76
CA ALA A 19 3.19 -6.81 -8.93
C ALA A 19 4.00 -5.56 -9.25
N GLN A 20 4.91 -5.67 -10.22
CA GLN A 20 5.78 -4.59 -10.65
C GLN A 20 4.89 -3.62 -11.45
N ASN A 21 4.06 -2.86 -10.73
CA ASN A 21 3.05 -2.01 -11.33
C ASN A 21 3.76 -0.80 -11.96
N LYS A 22 3.99 -0.88 -13.27
CA LYS A 22 4.64 0.21 -14.02
C LYS A 22 3.92 1.54 -13.84
N ASN A 23 2.62 1.53 -13.52
CA ASN A 23 1.84 2.75 -13.32
C ASN A 23 2.18 3.47 -12.00
N THR A 24 2.61 2.77 -10.94
CA THR A 24 2.89 3.38 -9.63
C THR A 24 4.31 3.91 -9.51
N LYS A 25 5.22 3.55 -10.42
CA LYS A 25 6.66 3.86 -10.36
C LYS A 25 6.98 5.31 -9.96
N VAL A 26 6.26 6.29 -10.52
CA VAL A 26 6.49 7.72 -10.20
C VAL A 26 5.98 8.05 -8.80
N ALA A 27 4.77 7.61 -8.46
CA ALA A 27 4.16 7.82 -7.15
C ALA A 27 4.97 7.15 -6.03
N ASP A 28 5.41 5.90 -6.24
CA ASP A 28 6.23 5.15 -5.29
C ASP A 28 7.58 5.80 -5.06
N LYS A 29 8.20 6.35 -6.12
CA LYS A 29 9.47 7.08 -5.99
C LYS A 29 9.30 8.31 -5.09
N LEU A 30 8.28 9.12 -5.34
CA LEU A 30 7.98 10.31 -4.52
C LEU A 30 7.66 9.91 -3.07
N PHE A 31 6.88 8.85 -2.88
CA PHE A 31 6.54 8.31 -1.57
C PHE A 31 7.80 7.91 -0.79
N ASN A 32 8.72 7.18 -1.42
CA ASN A 32 9.98 6.74 -0.82
C ASN A 32 10.96 7.91 -0.54
N GLN A 33 10.75 9.04 -1.19
CA GLN A 33 11.46 10.31 -0.92
C GLN A 33 10.75 11.18 0.12
N TYR A 34 9.67 10.68 0.75
CA TYR A 34 8.85 11.39 1.73
C TYR A 34 8.12 12.62 1.15
N GLU A 35 8.02 12.72 -0.18
CA GLU A 35 7.30 13.80 -0.87
C GLU A 35 5.80 13.50 -0.95
N TYR A 36 5.15 13.34 0.20
CA TYR A 36 3.80 12.78 0.28
C TYR A 36 2.74 13.59 -0.47
N VAL A 37 2.84 14.92 -0.49
CA VAL A 37 1.91 15.78 -1.26
C VAL A 37 2.02 15.54 -2.76
N ALA A 38 3.24 15.35 -3.28
CA ALA A 38 3.46 15.04 -4.68
C ALA A 38 3.04 13.60 -5.00
N ALA A 39 3.38 12.65 -4.13
CA ALA A 39 2.96 11.25 -4.25
C ALA A 39 1.42 11.13 -4.27
N THR A 40 0.72 11.86 -3.40
CA THR A 40 -0.76 11.91 -3.35
C THR A 40 -1.33 12.25 -4.72
N LYS A 41 -0.80 13.29 -5.38
CA LYS A 41 -1.25 13.72 -6.71
C LYS A 41 -1.07 12.63 -7.76
N GLU A 42 0.06 11.92 -7.75
CA GLU A 42 0.32 10.84 -8.70
C GLU A 42 -0.56 9.60 -8.44
N TYR A 43 -0.78 9.21 -7.18
CA TYR A 43 -1.71 8.12 -6.86
C TYR A 43 -3.16 8.49 -7.21
N LEU A 44 -3.59 9.74 -7.02
CA LEU A 44 -4.93 10.19 -7.42
C LEU A 44 -5.16 10.05 -8.92
N LYS A 45 -4.17 10.36 -9.76
CA LYS A 45 -4.27 10.10 -11.21
C LYS A 45 -4.53 8.63 -11.51
N LEU A 46 -3.98 7.70 -10.75
CA LEU A 46 -4.26 6.26 -10.93
C LEU A 46 -5.70 5.93 -10.56
N VAL A 47 -6.24 6.54 -9.51
CA VAL A 47 -7.66 6.41 -9.12
C VAL A 47 -8.56 6.96 -10.22
N GLU A 48 -8.30 8.18 -10.71
CA GLU A 48 -9.08 8.84 -11.77
C GLU A 48 -9.07 8.04 -13.08
N ASN A 49 -7.92 7.47 -13.43
CA ASN A 49 -7.76 6.64 -14.62
C ASN A 49 -8.26 5.20 -14.44
N LYS A 50 -8.94 4.87 -13.33
CA LYS A 50 -9.45 3.53 -13.01
C LYS A 50 -8.37 2.45 -13.01
N LYS A 51 -7.15 2.81 -12.60
CA LYS A 51 -5.98 1.92 -12.47
C LYS A 51 -5.58 1.67 -11.01
N ALA A 52 -6.40 2.11 -10.06
CA ALA A 52 -6.14 1.89 -8.64
C ALA A 52 -6.60 0.49 -8.22
N ASP A 53 -5.69 -0.23 -7.57
CA ASP A 53 -5.95 -1.46 -6.84
C ASP A 53 -5.81 -1.20 -5.32
N ALA A 54 -5.93 -2.26 -4.52
CA ALA A 54 -5.80 -2.15 -3.07
C ALA A 54 -4.44 -1.58 -2.62
N TYR A 55 -3.36 -1.85 -3.37
CA TYR A 55 -2.05 -1.28 -3.10
C TYR A 55 -2.04 0.24 -3.33
N VAL A 56 -2.57 0.70 -4.46
CA VAL A 56 -2.69 2.14 -4.75
C VAL A 56 -3.55 2.84 -3.69
N TYR A 57 -4.66 2.24 -3.27
CA TYR A 57 -5.49 2.81 -2.21
C TYR A 57 -4.77 2.87 -0.86
N LYS A 58 -4.01 1.82 -0.50
CA LYS A 58 -3.18 1.83 0.71
C LYS A 58 -2.15 2.95 0.66
N GLN A 59 -1.38 3.03 -0.42
CA GLN A 59 -0.32 4.04 -0.55
C GLN A 59 -0.90 5.46 -0.53
N LEU A 60 -2.05 5.68 -1.19
CA LEU A 60 -2.75 6.96 -1.15
C LEU A 60 -3.23 7.29 0.28
N ALA A 61 -3.79 6.33 1.01
CA ALA A 61 -4.15 6.51 2.40
C ALA A 61 -2.93 6.83 3.28
N ASP A 62 -1.81 6.13 3.08
CA ASP A 62 -0.55 6.37 3.78
C ASP A 62 0.00 7.78 3.47
N THR A 63 -0.15 8.29 2.23
CA THR A 63 0.24 9.69 1.95
C THR A 63 -0.56 10.68 2.78
N TYR A 64 -1.88 10.48 2.89
CA TYR A 64 -2.74 11.34 3.71
C TYR A 64 -2.48 11.19 5.21
N TYR A 65 -2.21 9.97 5.67
CA TYR A 65 -1.79 9.67 7.04
C TYR A 65 -0.53 10.47 7.41
N ASN A 66 0.51 10.43 6.57
CA ASN A 66 1.79 11.10 6.85
C ASN A 66 1.72 12.64 6.82
N ILE A 67 0.71 13.21 6.16
CA ILE A 67 0.45 14.67 6.19
C ILE A 67 -0.68 15.05 7.16
N PHE A 68 -1.05 14.14 8.05
CA PHE A 68 -2.08 14.34 9.09
C PHE A 68 -3.46 14.73 8.56
N ASN A 69 -3.79 14.32 7.33
CA ASN A 69 -5.14 14.49 6.78
C ASN A 69 -5.97 13.22 7.05
N SER A 70 -6.48 13.12 8.28
CA SER A 70 -7.24 11.97 8.75
C SER A 70 -8.54 11.73 7.98
N ALA A 71 -9.19 12.78 7.48
CA ALA A 71 -10.43 12.68 6.71
C ALA A 71 -10.22 11.89 5.40
N GLU A 72 -9.25 12.30 4.59
CA GLU A 72 -8.94 11.59 3.34
C GLU A 72 -8.25 10.25 3.59
N ALA A 73 -7.41 10.13 4.62
CA ALA A 73 -6.80 8.85 4.98
C ALA A 73 -7.85 7.78 5.28
N VAL A 74 -8.87 8.09 6.10
CA VAL A 74 -9.99 7.17 6.41
C VAL A 74 -10.69 6.69 5.13
N LYS A 75 -10.99 7.61 4.21
CA LYS A 75 -11.68 7.30 2.96
C LYS A 75 -10.91 6.29 2.09
N TYR A 76 -9.59 6.43 2.00
CA TYR A 76 -8.78 5.54 1.16
C TYR A 76 -8.38 4.25 1.88
N TYR A 77 -8.17 4.27 3.20
CA TYR A 77 -7.99 3.04 3.96
C TYR A 77 -9.23 2.16 3.89
N ALA A 78 -10.44 2.72 3.99
CA ALA A 78 -11.67 1.96 3.82
C ALA A 78 -11.68 1.15 2.52
N LYS A 79 -11.30 1.78 1.39
CA LYS A 79 -11.16 1.12 0.09
C LYS A 79 -10.05 0.07 0.08
N ALA A 80 -8.89 0.36 0.66
CA ALA A 80 -7.78 -0.59 0.71
C ALA A 80 -8.17 -1.87 1.47
N THR A 81 -8.92 -1.71 2.58
CA THR A 81 -9.37 -2.80 3.46
C THR A 81 -10.53 -3.63 2.92
N GLU A 82 -11.09 -3.29 1.76
CA GLU A 82 -12.02 -4.18 1.02
C GLU A 82 -11.33 -5.50 0.60
N SER A 83 -9.99 -5.50 0.60
CA SER A 83 -9.15 -6.69 0.49
C SER A 83 -8.28 -6.85 1.74
N LYS A 84 -7.76 -8.06 1.97
CA LYS A 84 -6.91 -8.34 3.13
C LYS A 84 -5.64 -7.49 3.10
N GLN A 85 -5.41 -6.75 4.18
CA GLN A 85 -4.21 -5.92 4.38
C GLN A 85 -3.30 -6.47 5.48
N ASP A 86 -2.13 -5.85 5.64
CA ASP A 86 -1.24 -6.07 6.77
C ASP A 86 -1.74 -5.38 8.05
N ALA A 87 -1.21 -5.81 9.21
CA ALA A 87 -1.64 -5.29 10.51
C ALA A 87 -1.37 -3.78 10.68
N GLU A 88 -0.28 -3.28 10.09
CA GLU A 88 0.08 -1.85 10.13
C GLU A 88 -0.98 -1.00 9.42
N THR A 89 -1.49 -1.46 8.29
CA THR A 89 -2.56 -0.79 7.54
C THR A 89 -3.84 -0.68 8.36
N TYR A 90 -4.27 -1.78 8.99
CA TYR A 90 -5.44 -1.77 9.87
C TYR A 90 -5.22 -0.86 11.09
N PHE A 91 -4.04 -0.94 11.71
CA PHE A 91 -3.69 -0.08 12.84
C PHE A 91 -3.77 1.41 12.47
N ARG A 92 -3.14 1.83 11.37
CA ARG A 92 -3.21 3.22 10.90
C ARG A 92 -4.63 3.65 10.56
N TYR A 93 -5.41 2.76 9.95
CA TYR A 93 -6.81 3.05 9.67
C TYR A 93 -7.61 3.31 10.96
N SER A 94 -7.48 2.45 11.97
CA SER A 94 -8.08 2.64 13.30
C SER A 94 -7.65 3.97 13.94
N GLN A 95 -6.38 4.32 13.84
CA GLN A 95 -5.85 5.59 14.37
C GLN A 95 -6.47 6.80 13.66
N MET A 96 -6.64 6.75 12.33
CA MET A 96 -7.28 7.84 11.57
C MET A 96 -8.79 7.92 11.85
N LEU A 97 -9.46 6.79 12.08
CA LEU A 97 -10.86 6.76 12.51
C LEU A 97 -11.02 7.43 13.89
N LYS A 98 -10.13 7.14 14.84
CA LYS A 98 -10.09 7.81 16.15
C LYS A 98 -9.81 9.31 16.03
N ALA A 99 -8.88 9.70 15.17
CA ALA A 99 -8.57 11.12 14.91
C ALA A 99 -9.79 11.88 14.35
N ASN A 100 -10.66 11.19 13.59
CA ASN A 100 -11.93 11.72 13.11
C ASN A 100 -13.10 11.57 14.12
N GLY A 101 -12.85 11.11 15.35
CA GLY A 101 -13.87 10.90 16.37
C GLY A 101 -14.76 9.67 16.14
N ASN A 102 -14.46 8.81 15.16
CA ASN A 102 -15.24 7.61 14.88
C ASN A 102 -14.73 6.39 15.67
N TYR A 103 -14.89 6.45 16.99
CA TYR A 103 -14.37 5.44 17.92
C TYR A 103 -14.99 4.06 17.74
N ALA A 104 -16.29 3.99 17.39
CA ALA A 104 -16.99 2.72 17.20
C ALA A 104 -16.43 1.96 16.00
N ALA A 105 -16.18 2.66 14.89
CA ALA A 105 -15.58 2.05 13.70
C ALA A 105 -14.08 1.77 13.86
N ALA A 106 -13.40 2.40 14.81
CA ALA A 106 -11.95 2.24 15.00
C ALA A 106 -11.53 0.90 15.62
N ASN A 107 -12.48 0.03 15.96
CA ASN A 107 -12.22 -1.35 16.38
C ASN A 107 -12.18 -2.30 15.17
N VAL A 108 -11.51 -1.86 14.10
CA VAL A 108 -11.23 -2.66 12.89
C VAL A 108 -9.97 -3.52 13.06
#